data_AF-A0A952V2T9-F1
#
_entry.id   AF-A0A952V2T9-F1
#
_cell.length_a   1.000
_cell.length_b   1.000
_cell.length_c   1.000
_cell.angle_alpha   90.00
_cell.angle_beta   90.00
_cell.angle_gamma   90.00
#
_symmetry.space_group_name_H-M   'P 1'
#
loop_
_entity.id
_entity.type
_entity.pdbx_description
1 polymer ?
#
loop_
_entity_poly.entity_id
_entity_poly.type
_entity_poly.pdbx_seq_one_letter_code
_entity_poly.pdbx_strand_id
1 'polypeptide(L)'
;MKTAGLLLTAAFLLLSSPASAALTSSEKGQIKDFIVAAKSENAAKVRSLVARTDLTPEEAAGVLTEAIAPVSWTDARGGFLRELLFGGAASARPVLATSAVKAVLARADAIFQHEGDKLEKEPRAIAELVALYAWIDTNVANAGTPTATAHDANAGLTPATYEDCSKALKDHVEKNAKWLKGDGTVADPVGRVRAQAQAAVVDMMPDRLTRRVEAADGLGLKGARRQMLVDWGVLLADAGKLDDAKALKIREALQRLAGARVDLSLVYYGPTDRAQALRARGKVVQAVTTSEKWPFEGDAPASFDPAVSAVVHDLAVVAATQALKGDPALKAQSEKDAVLASGDPGRVVGKPHAPSAEYVVGSVIHALMTEANKTFDLMVSRFGTSQPQTAALVNDAIAALAAYAPEASGARVAAPLRIELAKAGAWATATVLKKGVDETCAFTFDGNSWAIDRSNGVVVGIRKNGGAATTAKGAPAAKPAAPAKPAAPAPAAPATKK
;
A
#
# COMPACT_ATOMS: atom_id res chain seq x y z
N MET A 1 87.65 31.77 2.33
CA MET A 1 87.27 30.43 1.85
C MET A 1 85.90 30.08 2.42
N LYS A 2 85.03 29.52 1.57
CA LYS A 2 83.73 28.87 1.84
C LYS A 2 82.48 29.77 1.96
N THR A 3 81.83 29.82 0.80
CA THR A 3 80.45 30.10 0.41
C THR A 3 79.39 29.15 0.99
N ALA A 4 78.13 29.57 0.82
CA ALA A 4 76.88 28.78 0.69
C ALA A 4 76.16 28.36 1.98
N GLY A 5 74.83 28.42 2.09
CA GLY A 5 73.81 28.76 1.11
C GLY A 5 72.43 28.72 1.78
N LEU A 6 71.62 29.74 1.50
CA LEU A 6 70.22 29.83 1.89
C LEU A 6 69.41 28.96 0.91
N LEU A 7 69.00 27.76 1.32
CA LEU A 7 68.14 26.89 0.51
C LEU A 7 66.68 27.22 0.82
N LEU A 8 66.08 28.00 -0.09
CA LEU A 8 64.67 28.29 -0.17
C LEU A 8 63.97 27.05 -0.77
N THR A 9 63.49 26.14 0.08
CA THR A 9 62.69 24.98 -0.37
C THR A 9 61.24 25.42 -0.56
N ALA A 10 60.94 26.03 -1.70
CA ALA A 10 59.58 26.19 -2.19
C ALA A 10 59.08 24.83 -2.68
N ALA A 11 58.48 24.05 -1.78
CA ALA A 11 57.76 22.84 -2.13
C ALA A 11 56.50 23.22 -2.92
N PHE A 12 56.57 23.07 -4.24
CA PHE A 12 55.43 23.10 -5.14
C PHE A 12 54.46 21.98 -4.73
N LEU A 13 53.43 22.33 -3.96
CA LEU A 13 52.20 21.55 -3.82
C LEU A 13 51.48 21.59 -5.18
N LEU A 14 51.90 20.72 -6.10
CA LEU A 14 51.15 20.36 -7.29
C LEU A 14 49.94 19.52 -6.85
N LEU A 15 48.94 20.19 -6.27
CA LEU A 15 47.58 19.72 -6.24
C LEU A 15 47.08 19.77 -7.69
N SER A 16 47.28 18.68 -8.42
CA SER A 16 46.65 18.47 -9.71
C SER A 16 45.14 18.34 -9.49
N SER A 17 44.43 19.47 -9.48
CA SER A 17 42.99 19.48 -9.65
C SER A 17 42.68 18.75 -10.96
N PRO A 18 41.79 17.75 -10.99
CA PRO A 18 41.37 17.15 -12.24
C PRO A 18 40.82 18.27 -13.13
N ALA A 19 41.30 18.35 -14.37
CA ALA A 19 40.74 19.26 -15.36
C ALA A 19 39.32 18.78 -15.68
N SER A 20 38.31 19.38 -15.05
CA SER A 20 36.91 19.12 -15.35
C SER A 20 36.51 19.92 -16.58
N ALA A 21 36.00 19.23 -17.60
CA ALA A 21 35.39 19.88 -18.75
C ALA A 21 34.00 20.40 -18.36
N ALA A 22 33.61 21.54 -18.93
CA ALA A 22 32.26 22.07 -18.82
C ALA A 22 31.49 21.83 -20.13
N LEU A 23 30.18 21.65 -20.03
CA LEU A 23 29.34 21.60 -21.22
C LEU A 23 29.31 22.99 -21.88
N THR A 24 29.48 23.02 -23.19
CA THR A 24 29.33 24.23 -23.99
C THR A 24 27.88 24.71 -24.01
N SER A 25 27.65 26.00 -24.30
CA SER A 25 26.30 26.55 -24.40
C SER A 25 25.43 25.84 -25.45
N SER A 26 26.04 25.37 -26.54
CA SER A 26 25.35 24.59 -27.58
C SER A 26 24.93 23.20 -27.08
N GLU A 27 25.80 22.48 -26.36
CA GLU A 27 25.46 21.19 -25.75
C GLU A 27 24.34 21.35 -24.71
N LYS A 28 24.40 22.38 -23.86
CA LYS A 28 23.33 22.70 -22.91
C LYS A 28 22.00 22.98 -23.63
N GLY A 29 22.05 23.73 -24.74
CA GLY A 29 20.88 23.98 -25.58
C GLY A 29 20.28 22.70 -26.16
N GLN A 30 21.12 21.82 -26.72
CA GLN A 30 20.67 20.54 -27.27
C GLN A 30 20.01 19.64 -26.21
N ILE A 31 20.59 19.57 -25.01
CA ILE A 31 20.03 18.80 -23.90
C ILE A 31 18.63 19.34 -23.55
N LYS A 32 18.47 20.67 -23.47
CA LYS A 32 17.18 21.32 -23.22
C LYS A 32 16.16 20.95 -24.29
N ASP A 33 16.52 21.07 -25.57
CA ASP A 33 15.63 20.75 -26.70
C ASP A 33 15.18 19.28 -26.68
N PHE A 34 16.10 18.34 -26.40
CA PHE A 34 15.77 16.92 -26.32
C PHE A 34 14.85 16.58 -25.13
N ILE A 35 15.06 17.21 -23.98
CA ILE A 35 14.20 17.03 -22.79
C ILE A 35 12.80 17.61 -23.04
N VAL A 36 12.71 18.79 -23.66
CA VAL A 36 11.43 19.42 -24.02
C VAL A 36 10.66 18.52 -24.99
N ALA A 37 11.34 17.98 -26.00
CA ALA A 37 10.75 17.07 -26.99
C ALA A 37 10.35 15.71 -26.40
N ALA A 38 10.99 15.28 -25.31
CA ALA A 38 10.67 14.06 -24.55
C ALA A 38 10.59 12.78 -25.40
N LYS A 39 11.40 12.67 -26.45
CA LYS A 39 11.46 11.49 -27.32
C LYS A 39 12.56 10.52 -26.86
N SER A 40 12.19 9.30 -26.51
CA SER A 40 13.12 8.28 -25.98
C SER A 40 14.32 8.00 -26.89
N GLU A 41 14.17 8.13 -28.21
CA GLU A 41 15.26 7.98 -29.18
C GLU A 41 16.43 8.96 -28.97
N ASN A 42 16.18 10.11 -28.33
CA ASN A 42 17.21 11.10 -28.04
C ASN A 42 17.91 10.87 -26.69
N ALA A 43 17.43 9.94 -25.86
CA ALA A 43 17.98 9.69 -24.54
C ALA A 43 19.45 9.23 -24.61
N ALA A 44 19.82 8.44 -25.61
CA ALA A 44 21.20 8.01 -25.82
C ALA A 44 22.16 9.19 -26.11
N LYS A 45 21.69 10.20 -26.85
CA LYS A 45 22.48 11.42 -27.14
C LYS A 45 22.68 12.25 -25.88
N VAL A 46 21.61 12.51 -25.12
CA VAL A 46 21.72 13.21 -23.83
C VAL A 46 22.63 12.44 -22.86
N ARG A 47 22.54 11.11 -22.84
CA ARG A 47 23.43 10.26 -22.04
C ARG A 47 24.90 10.48 -22.38
N SER A 48 25.25 10.51 -23.67
CA SER A 48 26.63 10.72 -24.11
C SER A 48 27.20 12.09 -23.74
N LEU A 49 26.34 13.08 -23.48
CA LEU A 49 26.75 14.42 -23.04
C LEU A 49 26.84 14.51 -21.51
N VAL A 50 25.89 13.93 -20.80
CA VAL A 50 25.73 14.11 -19.34
C VAL A 50 26.53 13.07 -18.53
N ALA A 51 26.77 11.88 -19.07
CA ALA A 51 27.51 10.82 -18.39
C ALA A 51 28.99 10.75 -18.81
N ARG A 52 29.56 11.87 -19.28
CA ARG A 52 30.98 11.93 -19.63
C ARG A 52 31.84 11.86 -18.37
N THR A 53 32.97 11.16 -18.44
CA THR A 53 33.88 10.97 -17.30
C THR A 53 34.68 12.22 -16.92
N ASP A 54 34.74 13.21 -17.81
CA ASP A 54 35.41 14.50 -17.58
C ASP A 54 34.46 15.58 -17.03
N LEU A 55 33.16 15.28 -16.89
CA LEU A 55 32.15 16.15 -16.34
C LEU A 55 32.02 15.92 -14.83
N THR A 56 31.85 16.98 -14.04
CA THR A 56 31.53 16.82 -12.62
C THR A 56 30.08 16.35 -12.44
N PRO A 57 29.77 15.57 -11.40
CA PRO A 57 28.39 15.21 -11.06
C PRO A 57 27.47 16.43 -10.90
N GLU A 58 28.01 17.56 -10.41
CA GLU A 58 27.30 18.82 -10.25
C GLU A 58 26.91 19.46 -11.58
N GLU A 59 27.82 19.49 -12.56
CA GLU A 59 27.53 20.03 -13.89
C GLU A 59 26.49 19.16 -14.62
N ALA A 60 26.60 17.82 -14.49
CA ALA A 60 25.63 16.87 -15.00
C ALA A 60 24.23 17.07 -14.39
N ALA A 61 24.15 17.25 -13.06
CA ALA A 61 22.89 17.53 -12.38
C ALA A 61 22.35 18.92 -12.74
N GLY A 62 23.21 19.93 -12.84
CA GLY A 62 22.86 21.31 -13.17
C GLY A 62 22.16 21.43 -14.52
N VAL A 63 22.72 20.82 -15.57
CA VAL A 63 22.12 20.91 -16.91
C VAL A 63 20.75 20.21 -16.99
N LEU A 64 20.58 19.07 -16.33
CA LEU A 64 19.28 18.40 -16.27
C LEU A 64 18.27 19.22 -15.47
N THR A 65 18.70 19.82 -14.37
CA THR A 65 17.87 20.67 -13.52
C THR A 65 17.37 21.89 -14.28
N GLU A 66 18.25 22.61 -14.98
CA GLU A 66 17.89 23.75 -15.81
C GLU A 66 16.90 23.40 -16.94
N ALA A 67 16.97 22.17 -17.45
CA ALA A 67 16.10 21.71 -18.52
C ALA A 67 14.72 21.23 -18.02
N ILE A 68 14.66 20.63 -16.84
CA ILE A 68 13.44 19.97 -16.32
C ILE A 68 12.62 20.89 -15.43
N ALA A 69 13.25 21.69 -14.56
CA ALA A 69 12.53 22.57 -13.64
C ALA A 69 11.50 23.50 -14.31
N PRO A 70 11.76 24.13 -15.48
CA PRO A 70 10.82 25.08 -16.08
C PRO A 70 9.69 24.42 -16.89
N VAL A 71 9.74 23.11 -17.15
CA VAL A 71 8.75 22.42 -17.99
C VAL A 71 7.81 21.55 -17.16
N SER A 72 6.54 21.51 -17.53
CA SER A 72 5.58 20.61 -16.87
C SER A 72 6.00 19.15 -16.98
N TRP A 73 5.67 18.33 -16.01
CA TRP A 73 5.88 16.90 -16.06
C TRP A 73 4.83 16.22 -16.95
N THR A 74 5.26 15.20 -17.70
CA THR A 74 4.39 14.32 -18.49
C THR A 74 4.93 12.90 -18.46
N ASP A 75 4.08 11.91 -18.75
CA ASP A 75 4.49 10.51 -18.86
C ASP A 75 5.59 10.31 -19.91
N ALA A 76 5.56 11.07 -21.02
CA ALA A 76 6.61 11.05 -22.03
C ALA A 76 7.97 11.51 -21.46
N ARG A 77 8.00 12.55 -20.62
CA ARG A 77 9.24 13.00 -19.95
C ARG A 77 9.72 11.99 -18.91
N GLY A 78 8.80 11.40 -18.15
CA GLY A 78 9.13 10.30 -17.24
C GLY A 78 9.73 9.09 -17.98
N GLY A 79 9.15 8.73 -19.13
CA GLY A 79 9.66 7.67 -20.01
C GLY A 79 11.03 8.00 -20.59
N PHE A 80 11.23 9.25 -21.06
CA PHE A 80 12.52 9.73 -21.54
C PHE A 80 13.60 9.64 -20.46
N LEU A 81 13.31 10.05 -19.22
CA LEU A 81 14.29 9.99 -18.12
C LEU A 81 14.58 8.57 -17.67
N ARG A 82 13.58 7.69 -17.69
CA ARG A 82 13.80 6.26 -17.45
C ARG A 82 14.72 5.67 -18.51
N GLU A 83 14.49 6.00 -19.79
CA GLU A 83 15.35 5.56 -20.89
C GLU A 83 16.76 6.14 -20.73
N LEU A 84 16.89 7.44 -20.41
CA LEU A 84 18.18 8.08 -20.14
C LEU A 84 18.96 7.30 -19.06
N LEU A 85 18.29 6.93 -17.98
CA LEU A 85 18.89 6.22 -16.86
C LEU A 85 19.25 4.76 -17.21
N PHE A 86 18.33 3.97 -17.75
CA PHE A 86 18.49 2.52 -17.85
C PHE A 86 18.79 1.97 -19.26
N GLY A 87 18.57 2.75 -20.31
CA GLY A 87 18.77 2.34 -21.71
C GLY A 87 20.23 2.30 -22.17
N GLY A 88 21.19 2.27 -21.25
CA GLY A 88 22.63 2.33 -21.54
C GLY A 88 23.47 1.50 -20.57
N ALA A 89 24.79 1.67 -20.66
CA ALA A 89 25.73 0.97 -19.80
C ALA A 89 25.48 1.24 -18.32
N ALA A 90 25.58 0.20 -17.48
CA ALA A 90 25.32 0.30 -16.05
C ALA A 90 26.27 1.27 -15.32
N SER A 91 27.49 1.46 -15.84
CA SER A 91 28.49 2.38 -15.27
C SER A 91 28.06 3.84 -15.24
N ALA A 92 27.15 4.26 -16.13
CA ALA A 92 26.63 5.63 -16.18
C ALA A 92 25.46 5.87 -15.20
N ARG A 93 24.81 4.80 -14.71
CA ARG A 93 23.59 4.89 -13.90
C ARG A 93 23.76 5.66 -12.60
N PRO A 94 24.85 5.54 -11.82
CA PRO A 94 25.03 6.30 -10.59
C PRO A 94 24.89 7.81 -10.78
N VAL A 95 25.65 8.38 -11.72
CA VAL A 95 25.63 9.83 -12.00
C VAL A 95 24.25 10.24 -12.53
N LEU A 96 23.71 9.50 -13.49
CA LEU A 96 22.41 9.82 -14.10
C LEU A 96 21.25 9.72 -13.11
N ALA A 97 21.27 8.76 -12.17
CA ALA A 97 20.23 8.60 -11.16
C ALA A 97 20.20 9.83 -10.24
N THR A 98 21.36 10.20 -9.69
CA THR A 98 21.47 11.37 -8.80
C THR A 98 21.10 12.66 -9.54
N SER A 99 21.56 12.84 -10.77
CA SER A 99 21.21 14.01 -11.59
C SER A 99 19.72 14.06 -11.95
N ALA A 100 19.10 12.93 -12.28
CA ALA A 100 17.68 12.85 -12.59
C ALA A 100 16.81 13.12 -11.35
N VAL A 101 17.15 12.55 -10.19
CA VAL A 101 16.45 12.82 -8.92
C VAL A 101 16.51 14.30 -8.58
N LYS A 102 17.70 14.92 -8.62
CA LYS A 102 17.85 16.36 -8.37
C LYS A 102 17.01 17.21 -9.32
N ALA A 103 16.98 16.87 -10.61
CA ALA A 103 16.21 17.62 -11.60
C ALA A 103 14.69 17.47 -11.43
N VAL A 104 14.22 16.26 -11.10
CA VAL A 104 12.80 16.00 -10.79
C VAL A 104 12.36 16.75 -9.53
N LEU A 105 13.21 16.76 -8.49
CA LEU A 105 12.95 17.52 -7.27
C LEU A 105 12.98 19.03 -7.50
N ALA A 106 13.86 19.52 -8.36
CA ALA A 106 13.87 20.93 -8.75
C ALA A 106 12.57 21.35 -9.46
N ARG A 107 11.95 20.45 -10.24
CA ARG A 107 10.61 20.70 -10.79
C ARG A 107 9.54 20.73 -9.69
N ALA A 108 9.58 19.80 -8.74
CA ALA A 108 8.66 19.81 -7.61
C ALA A 108 8.79 21.09 -6.78
N ASP A 109 10.03 21.54 -6.52
CA ASP A 109 10.34 22.82 -5.88
C ASP A 109 9.75 24.00 -6.64
N ALA A 110 9.90 24.03 -7.98
CA ALA A 110 9.33 25.10 -8.80
C ALA A 110 7.80 25.17 -8.67
N ILE A 111 7.12 24.02 -8.56
CA ILE A 111 5.67 23.96 -8.32
C ILE A 111 5.33 24.53 -6.94
N PHE A 112 6.02 24.12 -5.87
CA PHE A 112 5.76 24.66 -4.53
C PHE A 112 6.02 26.16 -4.46
N GLN A 113 7.07 26.65 -5.12
CA GLN A 113 7.41 28.07 -5.16
C GLN A 113 6.39 28.88 -5.96
N HIS A 114 5.90 28.35 -7.08
CA HIS A 114 4.92 29.02 -7.92
C HIS A 114 3.52 29.05 -7.28
N GLU A 115 3.03 27.90 -6.80
CA GLU A 115 1.68 27.79 -6.24
C GLU A 115 1.60 28.29 -4.79
N GLY A 116 2.63 28.04 -3.99
CA GLY A 116 2.71 28.42 -2.58
C GLY A 116 1.47 28.00 -1.79
N ASP A 117 0.82 28.99 -1.18
CA ASP A 117 -0.37 28.80 -0.34
C ASP A 117 -1.66 28.49 -1.11
N LYS A 118 -1.61 28.47 -2.45
CA LYS A 118 -2.78 28.17 -3.30
C LYS A 118 -2.76 26.75 -3.85
N LEU A 119 -1.75 25.94 -3.49
CA LEU A 119 -1.54 24.60 -4.04
C LEU A 119 -2.79 23.71 -3.98
N GLU A 120 -3.62 23.82 -2.92
CA GLU A 120 -4.84 23.02 -2.79
C GLU A 120 -5.92 23.34 -3.84
N LYS A 121 -5.83 24.50 -4.50
CA LYS A 121 -6.78 24.95 -5.53
C LYS A 121 -6.34 24.57 -6.94
N GLU A 122 -5.17 23.94 -7.08
CA GLU A 122 -4.57 23.60 -8.36
C GLU A 122 -4.44 22.08 -8.55
N PRO A 123 -5.53 21.38 -8.95
CA PRO A 123 -5.51 19.92 -9.13
C PRO A 123 -4.43 19.42 -10.09
N ARG A 124 -4.07 20.23 -11.10
CA ARG A 124 -3.01 19.89 -12.05
C ARG A 124 -1.64 19.85 -11.38
N ALA A 125 -1.33 20.84 -10.54
CA ALA A 125 -0.08 20.88 -9.78
C ALA A 125 0.01 19.71 -8.78
N ILE A 126 -1.10 19.38 -8.10
CA ILE A 126 -1.19 18.22 -7.21
C ILE A 126 -0.91 16.91 -7.97
N ALA A 127 -1.57 16.72 -9.11
CA ALA A 127 -1.38 15.54 -9.97
C ALA A 127 0.07 15.44 -10.47
N GLU A 128 0.66 16.57 -10.83
CA GLU A 128 2.06 16.65 -11.28
C GLU A 128 3.04 16.26 -10.17
N LEU A 129 2.86 16.81 -8.96
CA LEU A 129 3.69 16.48 -7.79
C LEU A 129 3.61 14.99 -7.43
N VAL A 130 2.42 14.39 -7.42
CA VAL A 130 2.29 12.94 -7.18
C VAL A 130 3.04 12.15 -8.25
N ALA A 131 2.93 12.53 -9.53
CA ALA A 131 3.63 11.85 -10.61
C ALA A 131 5.15 11.96 -10.51
N LEU A 132 5.68 13.12 -10.12
CA LEU A 132 7.12 13.35 -9.91
C LEU A 132 7.67 12.43 -8.81
N TYR A 133 7.02 12.37 -7.64
CA TYR A 133 7.46 11.50 -6.55
C TYR A 133 7.25 10.02 -6.86
N ALA A 134 6.15 9.65 -7.53
CA ALA A 134 5.91 8.29 -7.97
C ALA A 134 6.96 7.82 -9.00
N TRP A 135 7.46 8.74 -9.85
CA TRP A 135 8.56 8.44 -10.77
C TRP A 135 9.86 8.17 -10.02
N ILE A 136 10.22 9.01 -9.03
CA ILE A 136 11.41 8.78 -8.18
C ILE A 136 11.30 7.44 -7.47
N ASP A 137 10.14 7.17 -6.88
CA ASP A 137 9.86 5.92 -6.17
C ASP A 137 10.04 4.71 -7.09
N THR A 138 9.35 4.70 -8.24
CA THR A 138 9.31 3.55 -9.14
C THR A 138 10.64 3.32 -9.86
N ASN A 139 11.29 4.38 -10.34
CA ASN A 139 12.42 4.25 -11.25
C ASN A 139 13.77 4.30 -10.54
N VAL A 140 13.84 4.79 -9.30
CA VAL A 140 15.10 4.90 -8.56
C VAL A 140 15.03 4.15 -7.24
N ALA A 141 14.11 4.52 -6.34
CA ALA A 141 14.01 3.91 -5.01
C ALA A 141 13.68 2.41 -5.08
N ASN A 142 12.83 2.03 -6.03
CA ASN A 142 12.37 0.66 -6.24
C ASN A 142 12.81 0.10 -7.61
N ALA A 143 13.95 0.58 -8.13
CA ALA A 143 14.52 0.09 -9.38
C ALA A 143 14.82 -1.43 -9.33
N GLY A 144 14.52 -2.12 -10.43
CA GLY A 144 14.71 -3.57 -10.54
C GLY A 144 13.61 -4.36 -9.81
N THR A 145 14.04 -5.32 -9.00
CA THR A 145 13.21 -6.23 -8.21
C THR A 145 13.59 -6.18 -6.72
N PRO A 146 13.37 -5.03 -6.04
CA PRO A 146 13.73 -4.90 -4.65
C PRO A 146 12.93 -5.88 -3.78
N THR A 147 13.53 -6.28 -2.66
CA THR A 147 12.82 -7.01 -1.60
C THR A 147 12.24 -6.02 -0.60
N ALA A 148 11.35 -6.48 0.28
CA ALA A 148 10.79 -5.64 1.36
C ALA A 148 11.87 -4.97 2.24
N THR A 149 13.08 -5.53 2.30
CA THR A 149 14.16 -5.05 3.19
C THR A 149 15.38 -4.50 2.47
N ALA A 150 15.54 -4.73 1.17
CA ALA A 150 16.75 -4.35 0.44
C ALA A 150 16.46 -3.91 -0.99
N HIS A 151 17.25 -2.97 -1.50
CA HIS A 151 17.29 -2.61 -2.92
C HIS A 151 17.80 -3.77 -3.77
N ASP A 152 17.47 -3.74 -5.06
CA ASP A 152 18.00 -4.73 -6.00
C ASP A 152 19.44 -4.38 -6.41
N ALA A 153 20.39 -5.24 -6.04
CA ALA A 153 21.79 -5.09 -6.44
C ALA A 153 21.98 -5.10 -7.96
N ASN A 154 21.06 -5.70 -8.72
CA ASN A 154 21.12 -5.78 -10.18
C ASN A 154 20.56 -4.54 -10.90
N ALA A 155 19.97 -3.58 -10.15
CA ALA A 155 19.52 -2.32 -10.73
C ALA A 155 20.68 -1.49 -11.32
N GLY A 156 21.92 -1.77 -10.90
CA GLY A 156 23.10 -1.02 -11.31
C GLY A 156 23.19 0.35 -10.61
N LEU A 157 22.50 0.50 -9.48
CA LEU A 157 22.62 1.64 -8.57
C LEU A 157 23.42 1.20 -7.35
N THR A 158 24.43 1.99 -6.99
CA THR A 158 25.31 1.65 -5.86
C THR A 158 24.70 2.15 -4.54
N PRO A 159 25.12 1.62 -3.37
CA PRO A 159 24.71 2.16 -2.08
C PRO A 159 25.00 3.67 -1.94
N ALA A 160 26.14 4.15 -2.46
CA ALA A 160 26.48 5.57 -2.48
C ALA A 160 25.49 6.40 -3.31
N THR A 161 24.99 5.85 -4.43
CA THR A 161 23.94 6.48 -5.24
C THR A 161 22.65 6.65 -4.43
N TYR A 162 22.23 5.63 -3.69
CA TYR A 162 21.06 5.72 -2.81
C TYR A 162 21.27 6.73 -1.67
N GLU A 163 22.47 6.81 -1.12
CA GLU A 163 22.83 7.83 -0.12
C GLU A 163 22.67 9.26 -0.67
N ASP A 164 23.22 9.52 -1.86
CA ASP A 164 23.13 10.84 -2.50
C ASP A 164 21.70 11.20 -2.91
N CYS A 165 20.95 10.25 -3.48
CA CYS A 165 19.55 10.42 -3.84
C CYS A 165 18.67 10.64 -2.60
N SER A 166 18.88 9.85 -1.54
CA SER A 166 18.16 10.00 -0.27
C SER A 166 18.45 11.34 0.37
N LYS A 167 19.71 11.80 0.34
CA LYS A 167 20.09 13.13 0.83
C LYS A 167 19.36 14.24 0.06
N ALA A 168 19.39 14.21 -1.27
CA ALA A 168 18.70 15.21 -2.09
C ALA A 168 17.19 15.24 -1.80
N LEU A 169 16.57 14.07 -1.62
CA LEU A 169 15.15 13.97 -1.30
C LEU A 169 14.83 14.48 0.12
N LYS A 170 15.70 14.21 1.11
CA LYS A 170 15.56 14.78 2.47
C LYS A 170 15.69 16.30 2.48
N ASP A 171 16.69 16.84 1.77
CA ASP A 171 16.91 18.28 1.66
C ASP A 171 15.68 18.97 1.02
N HIS A 172 15.11 18.34 -0.02
CA HIS A 172 13.86 18.77 -0.64
C HIS A 172 12.66 18.76 0.32
N VAL A 173 12.51 17.69 1.12
CA VAL A 173 11.45 17.60 2.12
C VAL A 173 11.62 18.65 3.21
N GLU A 174 12.85 18.93 3.66
CA GLU A 174 13.12 19.97 4.65
C GLU A 174 12.77 21.36 4.12
N LYS A 175 13.18 21.65 2.88
CA LYS A 175 12.85 22.91 2.19
C LYS A 175 11.34 23.12 2.07
N ASN A 176 10.57 22.05 1.87
CA ASN A 176 9.12 22.06 1.67
C ASN A 176 8.37 21.47 2.88
N ALA A 177 8.93 21.60 4.09
CA ALA A 177 8.46 20.90 5.29
C ALA A 177 6.97 21.14 5.60
N LYS A 178 6.46 22.35 5.32
CA LYS A 178 5.05 22.71 5.49
C LYS A 178 4.10 21.70 4.83
N TRP A 179 4.43 21.26 3.62
CA TRP A 179 3.58 20.35 2.85
C TRP A 179 3.98 18.88 3.01
N LEU A 180 5.28 18.60 3.18
CA LEU A 180 5.81 17.24 3.06
C LEU A 180 6.20 16.57 4.39
N LYS A 181 6.43 17.35 5.45
CA LYS A 181 6.98 16.85 6.72
C LYS A 181 5.92 16.81 7.82
N GLY A 182 6.06 15.83 8.70
CA GLY A 182 5.31 15.69 9.94
C GLY A 182 3.85 15.30 9.77
N ASP A 183 3.16 15.34 10.92
CA ASP A 183 1.78 14.90 11.10
C ASP A 183 0.79 16.08 11.15
N GLY A 184 1.23 17.29 10.82
CA GLY A 184 0.42 18.51 10.86
C GLY A 184 -0.65 18.55 9.77
N THR A 185 -1.73 19.29 9.99
CA THR A 185 -2.85 19.35 9.05
C THR A 185 -2.48 20.04 7.73
N VAL A 186 -2.88 19.44 6.61
CA VAL A 186 -2.87 20.03 5.26
C VAL A 186 -4.24 19.82 4.59
N ALA A 187 -4.45 20.48 3.45
CA ALA A 187 -5.62 20.21 2.63
C ALA A 187 -5.60 18.76 2.11
N ASP A 188 -6.78 18.15 1.96
CA ASP A 188 -6.90 16.75 1.53
C ASP A 188 -6.15 16.41 0.23
N PRO A 189 -6.25 17.23 -0.84
CA PRO A 189 -5.50 16.95 -2.08
C PRO A 189 -3.98 16.93 -1.86
N VAL A 190 -3.48 17.77 -0.95
CA VAL A 190 -2.06 17.86 -0.60
C VAL A 190 -1.61 16.68 0.26
N GLY A 191 -2.50 16.11 1.08
CA GLY A 191 -2.19 14.92 1.88
C GLY A 191 -1.69 13.74 1.03
N ARG A 192 -2.18 13.61 -0.20
CA ARG A 192 -1.73 12.57 -1.15
C ARG A 192 -0.33 12.85 -1.71
N VAL A 193 -0.02 14.11 -2.00
CA VAL A 193 1.33 14.56 -2.39
C VAL A 193 2.33 14.22 -1.28
N ARG A 194 1.98 14.56 -0.03
CA ARG A 194 2.77 14.22 1.15
C ARG A 194 2.99 12.70 1.25
N ALA A 195 1.92 11.90 1.16
CA ALA A 195 2.02 10.45 1.27
C ALA A 195 2.99 9.85 0.23
N GLN A 196 2.92 10.28 -1.04
CA GLN A 196 3.83 9.79 -2.07
C GLN A 196 5.29 10.22 -1.83
N ALA A 197 5.52 11.48 -1.42
CA ALA A 197 6.85 11.97 -1.12
C ALA A 197 7.47 11.23 0.08
N GLN A 198 6.69 10.99 1.13
CA GLN A 198 7.12 10.25 2.31
C GLN A 198 7.41 8.77 1.99
N ALA A 199 6.60 8.13 1.14
CA ALA A 199 6.89 6.79 0.65
C ALA A 199 8.22 6.75 -0.10
N ALA A 200 8.44 7.69 -1.03
CA ALA A 200 9.70 7.81 -1.76
C ALA A 200 10.90 8.04 -0.82
N VAL A 201 10.75 8.84 0.25
CA VAL A 201 11.80 8.99 1.27
C VAL A 201 12.13 7.67 1.93
N VAL A 202 11.12 6.97 2.44
CA VAL A 202 11.30 5.68 3.14
C VAL A 202 11.97 4.66 2.22
N ASP A 203 11.56 4.61 0.96
CA ASP A 203 12.04 3.64 -0.02
C ASP A 203 13.41 3.99 -0.59
N MET A 204 13.80 5.26 -0.65
CA MET A 204 15.12 5.68 -1.12
C MET A 204 16.21 5.52 -0.06
N MET A 205 15.83 5.40 1.21
CA MET A 205 16.79 5.30 2.31
C MET A 205 17.76 4.13 2.12
N PRO A 206 19.08 4.33 2.29
CA PRO A 206 20.08 3.27 2.20
C PRO A 206 19.75 2.08 3.10
N ASP A 207 20.08 0.87 2.64
CA ASP A 207 19.83 -0.37 3.40
C ASP A 207 20.77 -0.49 4.60
N ARG A 208 20.34 0.07 5.72
CA ARG A 208 21.05 0.08 7.02
C ARG A 208 20.09 -0.32 8.13
N LEU A 209 20.61 -0.84 9.24
CA LEU A 209 19.81 -1.25 10.40
C LEU A 209 18.96 -0.10 10.96
N THR A 210 19.46 1.14 10.86
CA THR A 210 18.80 2.37 11.35
C THR A 210 17.89 3.03 10.32
N ARG A 211 17.76 2.48 9.11
CA ARG A 211 17.01 3.08 7.98
C ARG A 211 15.64 3.62 8.38
N ARG A 212 14.84 2.81 9.09
CA ARG A 212 13.46 3.17 9.45
C ARG A 212 13.39 4.26 10.51
N VAL A 213 14.35 4.25 11.45
CA VAL A 213 14.49 5.28 12.49
C VAL A 213 14.88 6.61 11.84
N GLU A 214 15.91 6.59 11.00
CA GLU A 214 16.36 7.78 10.25
C GLU A 214 15.27 8.34 9.33
N ALA A 215 14.50 7.47 8.67
CA ALA A 215 13.36 7.89 7.86
C ALA A 215 12.28 8.57 8.72
N ALA A 216 11.90 7.94 9.84
CA ALA A 216 10.86 8.48 10.71
C ALA A 216 11.25 9.83 11.30
N ASP A 217 12.50 9.96 11.76
CA ASP A 217 13.02 11.19 12.35
C ASP A 217 13.17 12.30 11.28
N GLY A 218 13.67 11.95 10.08
CA GLY A 218 13.76 12.87 8.94
C GLY A 218 12.40 13.37 8.45
N LEU A 219 11.37 12.51 8.51
CA LEU A 219 9.99 12.87 8.21
C LEU A 219 9.27 13.57 9.37
N GLY A 220 9.87 13.63 10.56
CA GLY A 220 9.26 14.23 11.75
C GLY A 220 8.02 13.49 12.27
N LEU A 221 7.93 12.18 12.02
CA LEU A 221 6.81 11.34 12.46
C LEU A 221 6.86 11.15 13.98
N LYS A 222 5.70 11.11 14.63
CA LYS A 222 5.58 10.92 16.08
C LYS A 222 4.63 9.78 16.43
N GLY A 223 4.62 9.43 17.72
CA GLY A 223 3.65 8.52 18.33
C GLY A 223 3.46 7.21 17.57
N ALA A 224 2.20 6.86 17.30
CA ALA A 224 1.85 5.60 16.67
C ALA A 224 2.39 5.47 15.23
N ARG A 225 2.44 6.56 14.46
CA ARG A 225 2.97 6.56 13.08
C ARG A 225 4.44 6.21 13.04
N ARG A 226 5.24 6.83 13.91
CA ARG A 226 6.66 6.52 14.06
C ARG A 226 6.86 5.05 14.43
N GLN A 227 6.09 4.56 15.41
CA GLN A 227 6.20 3.16 15.86
C GLN A 227 5.83 2.18 14.74
N MET A 228 4.77 2.43 13.97
CA MET A 228 4.41 1.57 12.82
C MET A 228 5.53 1.48 11.79
N LEU A 229 6.16 2.62 11.46
CA LEU A 229 7.27 2.64 10.49
C LEU A 229 8.51 1.91 11.04
N VAL A 230 8.89 2.17 12.29
CA VAL A 230 10.09 1.56 12.89
C VAL A 230 9.89 0.06 13.09
N ASP A 231 8.80 -0.34 13.73
CA ASP A 231 8.54 -1.74 14.11
C ASP A 231 8.27 -2.61 12.89
N TRP A 232 7.47 -2.11 11.93
CA TRP A 232 6.93 -2.94 10.85
C TRP A 232 7.31 -2.48 9.44
N GLY A 233 7.90 -1.29 9.28
CA GLY A 233 8.15 -0.73 7.95
C GLY A 233 6.89 -0.20 7.27
N VAL A 234 5.81 0.04 8.03
CA VAL A 234 4.53 0.52 7.51
C VAL A 234 4.40 2.01 7.78
N LEU A 235 4.35 2.81 6.71
CA LEU A 235 4.06 4.24 6.78
C LEU A 235 2.54 4.44 6.87
N LEU A 236 2.06 5.17 7.88
CA LEU A 236 0.68 5.65 7.95
C LEU A 236 0.65 7.15 7.61
N ALA A 237 0.01 7.50 6.51
CA ALA A 237 -0.04 8.86 5.99
C ALA A 237 -1.48 9.34 5.77
N ASP A 238 -1.71 10.63 5.98
CA ASP A 238 -2.99 11.30 5.75
C ASP A 238 -2.77 12.82 5.69
N ALA A 239 -3.86 13.58 5.55
CA ALA A 239 -3.84 15.04 5.56
C ALA A 239 -3.76 15.66 6.98
N GLY A 240 -3.39 14.89 8.02
CA GLY A 240 -3.40 15.31 9.42
C GLY A 240 -4.80 15.36 10.05
N LYS A 241 -5.71 14.50 9.57
CA LYS A 241 -7.06 14.26 10.07
C LYS A 241 -7.15 13.11 11.06
N LEU A 242 -6.20 12.18 11.00
CA LEU A 242 -6.04 11.12 11.98
C LEU A 242 -5.18 11.65 13.13
N ASP A 243 -5.79 11.99 14.26
CA ASP A 243 -5.00 12.28 15.47
C ASP A 243 -4.19 11.04 15.93
N ASP A 244 -3.31 11.23 16.90
CA ASP A 244 -2.46 10.12 17.39
C ASP A 244 -3.27 9.00 18.05
N ALA A 245 -4.42 9.30 18.67
CA ALA A 245 -5.29 8.29 19.26
C ALA A 245 -5.93 7.39 18.20
N LYS A 246 -6.35 7.96 17.06
CA LYS A 246 -6.83 7.20 15.90
C LYS A 246 -5.72 6.40 15.24
N ALA A 247 -4.53 6.99 15.09
CA ALA A 247 -3.37 6.28 14.58
C ALA A 247 -2.98 5.09 15.49
N LEU A 248 -3.09 5.26 16.82
CA LEU A 248 -2.87 4.19 17.78
C LEU A 248 -3.91 3.06 17.63
N LYS A 249 -5.19 3.38 17.48
CA LYS A 249 -6.23 2.36 17.20
C LYS A 249 -5.97 1.60 15.90
N ILE A 250 -5.54 2.29 14.84
CA ILE A 250 -5.15 1.65 13.57
C ILE A 250 -3.94 0.72 13.79
N ARG A 251 -2.92 1.18 14.53
CA ARG A 251 -1.76 0.37 14.91
C ARG A 251 -2.17 -0.88 15.67
N GLU A 252 -3.06 -0.75 16.65
CA GLU A 252 -3.60 -1.87 17.43
C GLU A 252 -4.35 -2.87 16.56
N ALA A 253 -5.20 -2.40 15.64
CA ALA A 253 -5.89 -3.28 14.70
C ALA A 253 -4.90 -4.00 13.78
N LEU A 254 -3.90 -3.29 13.25
CA LEU A 254 -2.88 -3.85 12.38
C LEU A 254 -1.98 -4.88 13.08
N GLN A 255 -1.70 -4.68 14.39
CA GLN A 255 -0.98 -5.66 15.21
C GLN A 255 -1.69 -7.03 15.23
N ARG A 256 -3.03 -7.00 15.18
CA ARG A 256 -3.92 -8.17 15.27
C ARG A 256 -4.23 -8.77 13.91
N LEU A 257 -4.19 -7.96 12.86
CA LEU A 257 -4.28 -8.39 11.47
C LEU A 257 -2.89 -8.73 10.91
N ALA A 258 -2.26 -9.77 11.45
CA ALA A 258 -0.91 -10.16 11.02
C ALA A 258 -0.80 -10.40 9.50
N GLY A 259 -1.83 -11.01 8.90
CA GLY A 259 -1.90 -11.20 7.45
C GLY A 259 -1.91 -9.90 6.64
N ALA A 260 -2.47 -8.80 7.19
CA ALA A 260 -2.47 -7.50 6.51
C ALA A 260 -1.08 -6.88 6.43
N ARG A 261 -0.17 -7.21 7.36
CA ARG A 261 1.20 -6.65 7.40
C ARG A 261 2.14 -7.25 6.36
N VAL A 262 1.78 -8.40 5.77
CA VAL A 262 2.61 -9.07 4.77
C VAL A 262 2.74 -8.19 3.54
N ASP A 263 3.98 -7.75 3.29
CA ASP A 263 4.39 -6.82 2.23
C ASP A 263 3.70 -5.46 2.27
N LEU A 264 3.09 -5.06 3.38
CA LEU A 264 2.46 -3.74 3.50
C LEU A 264 3.54 -2.66 3.73
N SER A 265 3.51 -1.60 2.93
CA SER A 265 4.45 -0.48 3.07
C SER A 265 3.78 0.85 3.37
N LEU A 266 2.56 1.07 2.86
CA LEU A 266 1.85 2.33 3.03
C LEU A 266 0.38 2.09 3.32
N VAL A 267 -0.13 2.77 4.36
CA VAL A 267 -1.54 2.97 4.63
C VAL A 267 -1.82 4.47 4.46
N TYR A 268 -2.65 4.82 3.48
CA TYR A 268 -3.08 6.18 3.23
C TYR A 268 -4.56 6.34 3.57
N TYR A 269 -4.90 7.34 4.38
CA TYR A 269 -6.28 7.74 4.64
C TYR A 269 -6.58 9.09 3.99
N GLY A 270 -7.56 9.13 3.09
CA GLY A 270 -7.92 10.36 2.38
C GLY A 270 -8.79 10.09 1.14
N PRO A 271 -9.16 11.15 0.41
CA PRO A 271 -9.85 10.98 -0.86
C PRO A 271 -8.94 10.23 -1.86
N THR A 272 -9.53 9.29 -2.57
CA THR A 272 -8.82 8.52 -3.60
C THR A 272 -9.14 9.03 -4.99
N ASP A 273 -8.11 9.21 -5.80
CA ASP A 273 -8.23 9.28 -7.25
C ASP A 273 -7.56 8.03 -7.84
N ARG A 274 -8.39 7.10 -8.31
CA ARG A 274 -7.93 5.81 -8.85
C ARG A 274 -7.10 5.97 -10.12
N ALA A 275 -7.19 7.11 -10.82
CA ALA A 275 -6.39 7.36 -12.03
C ALA A 275 -4.89 7.49 -11.73
N GLN A 276 -4.53 7.76 -10.48
CA GLN A 276 -3.14 7.93 -10.06
C GLN A 276 -2.89 7.23 -8.70
N ALA A 277 -2.80 5.91 -8.71
CA ALA A 277 -2.49 5.17 -7.49
C ALA A 277 -1.12 5.58 -6.92
N LEU A 278 -1.07 5.75 -5.59
CA LEU A 278 0.18 5.88 -4.84
C LEU A 278 1.09 4.66 -5.07
N ARG A 279 2.40 4.89 -5.00
CA ARG A 279 3.47 3.91 -5.19
C ARG A 279 4.31 3.82 -3.92
N ALA A 280 4.72 2.60 -3.62
CA ALA A 280 5.68 2.25 -2.59
C ALA A 280 6.30 0.89 -2.98
N ARG A 281 7.36 0.51 -2.27
CA ARG A 281 8.09 -0.76 -2.44
C ARG A 281 7.20 -1.98 -2.28
N GLY A 282 6.25 -1.92 -1.35
CA GLY A 282 5.27 -2.95 -1.09
C GLY A 282 3.85 -2.49 -1.39
N LYS A 283 2.90 -3.22 -0.82
CA LYS A 283 1.48 -2.95 -0.95
C LYS A 283 1.11 -1.60 -0.36
N VAL A 284 0.17 -0.94 -1.03
CA VAL A 284 -0.43 0.30 -0.60
C VAL A 284 -1.91 0.06 -0.32
N VAL A 285 -2.34 0.40 0.88
CA VAL A 285 -3.75 0.45 1.28
C VAL A 285 -4.22 1.89 1.23
N GLN A 286 -5.28 2.16 0.47
CA GLN A 286 -5.87 3.49 0.36
C GLN A 286 -7.29 3.46 0.91
N ALA A 287 -7.40 3.81 2.19
CA ALA A 287 -8.68 3.95 2.87
C ALA A 287 -9.37 5.22 2.42
N VAL A 288 -10.49 5.06 1.72
CA VAL A 288 -11.25 6.21 1.21
C VAL A 288 -12.02 6.85 2.35
N THR A 289 -12.12 8.18 2.33
CA THR A 289 -13.14 8.92 3.09
C THR A 289 -14.53 8.67 2.50
N THR A 290 -14.98 7.42 2.44
CA THR A 290 -16.36 7.10 2.07
C THR A 290 -17.19 6.93 3.34
N SER A 291 -18.48 7.19 3.21
CA SER A 291 -19.48 6.98 4.25
C SER A 291 -19.78 5.50 4.48
N GLU A 292 -18.76 4.63 4.47
CA GLU A 292 -18.97 3.20 4.69
C GLU A 292 -19.58 2.98 6.06
N LYS A 293 -20.92 2.84 6.00
CA LYS A 293 -21.81 2.59 7.12
C LYS A 293 -21.28 1.39 7.88
N TRP A 294 -21.15 1.57 9.19
CA TRP A 294 -21.23 0.56 10.24
C TRP A 294 -21.65 -0.82 9.68
N PRO A 295 -20.86 -1.90 9.90
CA PRO A 295 -21.10 -3.20 9.26
C PRO A 295 -22.43 -3.86 9.65
N PHE A 296 -23.16 -3.28 10.62
CA PHE A 296 -24.46 -3.74 11.07
C PHE A 296 -25.55 -2.71 10.74
N GLU A 297 -26.78 -3.18 10.62
CA GLU A 297 -27.95 -2.30 10.59
C GLU A 297 -28.15 -1.59 11.94
N GLY A 298 -28.72 -0.39 11.88
CA GLY A 298 -29.00 0.47 13.03
C GLY A 298 -27.90 1.48 13.34
N ASP A 299 -28.04 2.14 14.49
CA ASP A 299 -27.09 3.17 14.92
C ASP A 299 -25.75 2.54 15.30
N ALA A 300 -24.68 3.20 14.86
CA ALA A 300 -23.35 2.85 15.30
C ALA A 300 -23.20 3.19 16.79
N PRO A 301 -22.48 2.36 17.59
CA PRO A 301 -22.20 2.70 18.97
C PRO A 301 -21.37 3.99 19.03
N ALA A 302 -21.47 4.74 20.13
CA ALA A 302 -20.73 5.99 20.30
C ALA A 302 -19.20 5.83 20.25
N SER A 303 -18.69 4.61 20.43
CA SER A 303 -17.28 4.24 20.30
C SER A 303 -16.81 4.06 18.85
N PHE A 304 -17.72 4.06 17.88
CA PHE A 304 -17.40 3.84 16.46
C PHE A 304 -16.82 5.10 15.82
N ASP A 305 -15.53 5.04 15.46
CA ASP A 305 -14.88 6.06 14.64
C ASP A 305 -14.86 5.62 13.17
N PRO A 306 -15.57 6.32 12.25
CA PRO A 306 -15.67 5.93 10.85
C PRO A 306 -14.33 5.93 10.11
N ALA A 307 -13.40 6.82 10.48
CA ALA A 307 -12.11 6.94 9.82
C ALA A 307 -11.22 5.72 10.15
N VAL A 308 -11.15 5.37 11.43
CA VAL A 308 -10.46 4.14 11.88
C VAL A 308 -11.12 2.91 11.25
N SER A 309 -12.46 2.85 11.23
CA SER A 309 -13.18 1.72 10.64
C SER A 309 -12.89 1.53 9.15
N ALA A 310 -12.89 2.61 8.35
CA ALA A 310 -12.56 2.52 6.93
C ALA A 310 -11.15 1.96 6.70
N VAL A 311 -10.17 2.39 7.50
CA VAL A 311 -8.80 1.86 7.44
C VAL A 311 -8.76 0.38 7.85
N VAL A 312 -9.41 0.01 8.96
CA VAL A 312 -9.44 -1.38 9.45
C VAL A 312 -10.15 -2.30 8.46
N HIS A 313 -11.20 -1.82 7.80
CA HIS A 313 -11.88 -2.56 6.74
C HIS A 313 -10.92 -2.91 5.60
N ASP A 314 -10.22 -1.94 5.04
CA ASP A 314 -9.32 -2.21 3.90
C ASP A 314 -8.12 -3.06 4.32
N LEU A 315 -7.62 -2.91 5.55
CA LEU A 315 -6.63 -3.82 6.12
C LEU A 315 -7.16 -5.24 6.26
N ALA A 316 -8.43 -5.41 6.66
CA ALA A 316 -9.08 -6.71 6.74
C ALA A 316 -9.26 -7.36 5.36
N VAL A 317 -9.58 -6.58 4.32
CA VAL A 317 -9.59 -7.06 2.93
C VAL A 317 -8.20 -7.51 2.47
N VAL A 318 -7.13 -6.77 2.83
CA VAL A 318 -5.75 -7.21 2.54
C VAL A 318 -5.42 -8.51 3.28
N ALA A 319 -5.78 -8.64 4.56
CA ALA A 319 -5.58 -9.87 5.32
C ALA A 319 -6.29 -11.07 4.67
N ALA A 320 -7.56 -10.89 4.28
CA ALA A 320 -8.32 -11.91 3.55
C ALA A 320 -7.63 -12.27 2.23
N THR A 321 -7.23 -11.27 1.44
CA THR A 321 -6.53 -11.48 0.16
C THR A 321 -5.28 -12.34 0.33
N GLN A 322 -4.48 -12.06 1.36
CA GLN A 322 -3.25 -12.83 1.64
C GLN A 322 -3.58 -14.27 2.06
N ALA A 323 -4.57 -14.44 2.94
CA ALA A 323 -4.99 -15.76 3.38
C ALA A 323 -5.53 -16.62 2.23
N LEU A 324 -6.40 -16.07 1.38
CA LEU A 324 -6.95 -16.77 0.21
C LEU A 324 -5.87 -17.07 -0.83
N LYS A 325 -4.89 -16.18 -1.02
CA LYS A 325 -3.75 -16.44 -1.91
C LYS A 325 -2.86 -17.58 -1.37
N GLY A 326 -2.71 -17.69 -0.05
CA GLY A 326 -1.88 -18.70 0.60
C GLY A 326 -2.55 -20.08 0.75
N ASP A 327 -3.88 -20.16 0.66
CA ASP A 327 -4.65 -21.38 0.89
C ASP A 327 -5.71 -21.59 -0.21
N PRO A 328 -5.40 -22.38 -1.26
CA PRO A 328 -6.31 -22.62 -2.38
C PRO A 328 -7.64 -23.27 -1.99
N ALA A 329 -7.65 -24.09 -0.94
CA ALA A 329 -8.87 -24.74 -0.46
C ALA A 329 -9.79 -23.72 0.22
N LEU A 330 -9.22 -22.87 1.09
CA LEU A 330 -9.94 -21.74 1.67
C LEU A 330 -10.48 -20.80 0.59
N LYS A 331 -9.67 -20.50 -0.44
CA LYS A 331 -10.10 -19.66 -1.56
C LYS A 331 -11.30 -20.26 -2.30
N ALA A 332 -11.22 -21.51 -2.72
CA ALA A 332 -12.29 -22.16 -3.47
C ALA A 332 -13.61 -22.19 -2.68
N GLN A 333 -13.53 -22.46 -1.38
CA GLN A 333 -14.71 -22.49 -0.53
C GLN A 333 -15.25 -21.08 -0.25
N SER A 334 -14.40 -20.07 -0.03
CA SER A 334 -14.83 -18.68 0.15
C SER A 334 -15.46 -18.08 -1.10
N GLU A 335 -14.99 -18.44 -2.30
CA GLU A 335 -15.65 -18.06 -3.55
C GLU A 335 -17.07 -18.64 -3.63
N LYS A 336 -17.24 -19.92 -3.28
CA LYS A 336 -18.56 -20.58 -3.21
C LYS A 336 -19.47 -19.91 -2.19
N ASP A 337 -18.97 -19.66 -0.98
CA ASP A 337 -19.76 -19.05 0.11
C ASP A 337 -20.12 -17.59 -0.19
N ALA A 338 -19.23 -16.83 -0.81
CA ALA A 338 -19.51 -15.47 -1.27
C ALA A 338 -20.60 -15.41 -2.35
N VAL A 339 -20.59 -16.33 -3.31
CA VAL A 339 -21.64 -16.45 -4.35
C VAL A 339 -22.99 -16.83 -3.73
N LEU A 340 -23.00 -17.74 -2.76
CA LEU A 340 -24.24 -18.08 -2.05
C LEU A 340 -24.78 -16.90 -1.22
N ALA A 341 -23.88 -16.08 -0.67
CA ALA A 341 -24.23 -14.87 0.09
C ALA A 341 -24.73 -13.72 -0.78
N SER A 342 -24.34 -13.62 -2.07
CA SER A 342 -24.77 -12.51 -2.93
C SER A 342 -26.26 -12.52 -3.25
N GLY A 343 -26.90 -13.70 -3.21
CA GLY A 343 -28.34 -13.87 -3.41
C GLY A 343 -29.20 -13.58 -2.17
N ASP A 344 -28.60 -13.18 -1.05
CA ASP A 344 -29.27 -13.03 0.23
C ASP A 344 -29.95 -11.65 0.40
N PRO A 345 -31.29 -11.58 0.48
CA PRO A 345 -32.03 -10.33 0.58
C PRO A 345 -31.82 -9.60 1.93
N GLY A 346 -31.40 -10.30 2.97
CA GLY A 346 -31.18 -9.74 4.31
C GLY A 346 -29.84 -9.03 4.50
N ARG A 347 -28.96 -9.06 3.49
CA ARG A 347 -27.58 -8.55 3.49
C ARG A 347 -26.73 -9.09 4.66
N VAL A 348 -25.81 -10.00 4.34
CA VAL A 348 -24.86 -10.61 5.29
C VAL A 348 -24.06 -9.56 6.06
N VAL A 349 -23.53 -9.97 7.22
CA VAL A 349 -22.42 -9.29 7.92
C VAL A 349 -21.43 -8.79 6.87
N GLY A 350 -21.29 -7.48 6.72
CA GLY A 350 -20.49 -6.92 5.63
C GLY A 350 -21.22 -7.00 4.28
N LYS A 351 -21.58 -5.84 3.72
CA LYS A 351 -22.40 -5.65 2.52
C LYS A 351 -22.00 -6.63 1.38
N PRO A 352 -22.80 -7.67 1.06
CA PRO A 352 -22.39 -8.76 0.16
C PRO A 352 -22.41 -8.40 -1.33
N HIS A 353 -22.66 -7.14 -1.71
CA HIS A 353 -22.53 -6.66 -3.11
C HIS A 353 -21.09 -6.26 -3.42
N ALA A 354 -20.16 -7.04 -2.91
CA ALA A 354 -18.74 -6.78 -3.02
C ALA A 354 -18.18 -7.38 -4.32
N PRO A 355 -17.14 -6.76 -4.90
CA PRO A 355 -16.61 -7.19 -6.20
C PRO A 355 -15.90 -8.55 -6.18
N SER A 356 -15.57 -9.12 -5.02
CA SER A 356 -14.84 -10.38 -4.91
C SER A 356 -14.99 -11.08 -3.55
N ALA A 357 -14.58 -12.35 -3.47
CA ALA A 357 -14.62 -13.14 -2.23
C ALA A 357 -13.71 -12.55 -1.13
N GLU A 358 -12.55 -12.00 -1.49
CA GLU A 358 -11.63 -11.33 -0.57
C GLU A 358 -12.31 -10.16 0.15
N TYR A 359 -13.12 -9.39 -0.58
CA TYR A 359 -13.83 -8.25 -0.01
C TYR A 359 -14.97 -8.71 0.91
N VAL A 360 -15.71 -9.77 0.54
CA VAL A 360 -16.76 -10.34 1.40
C VAL A 360 -16.16 -10.86 2.70
N VAL A 361 -15.13 -11.72 2.61
CA VAL A 361 -14.44 -12.26 3.79
C VAL A 361 -13.80 -11.14 4.61
N GLY A 362 -13.14 -10.18 3.95
CA GLY A 362 -12.55 -9.00 4.59
C GLY A 362 -13.59 -8.15 5.35
N SER A 363 -14.81 -8.02 4.81
CA SER A 363 -15.91 -7.33 5.49
C SER A 363 -16.37 -8.06 6.75
N VAL A 364 -16.36 -9.40 6.75
CA VAL A 364 -16.66 -10.20 7.95
C VAL A 364 -15.52 -10.10 8.97
N ILE A 365 -14.26 -10.15 8.54
CA ILE A 365 -13.11 -9.89 9.41
C ILE A 365 -13.26 -8.50 10.04
N HIS A 366 -13.60 -7.47 9.27
CA HIS A 366 -13.83 -6.13 9.80
C HIS A 366 -14.94 -6.09 10.86
N ALA A 367 -16.05 -6.81 10.63
CA ALA A 367 -17.11 -6.92 11.63
C ALA A 367 -16.63 -7.61 12.92
N LEU A 368 -15.84 -8.68 12.81
CA LEU A 368 -15.21 -9.34 13.97
C LEU A 368 -14.18 -8.44 14.70
N MET A 369 -13.49 -7.58 13.94
CA MET A 369 -12.52 -6.60 14.46
C MET A 369 -13.18 -5.35 15.06
N THR A 370 -14.51 -5.20 14.93
CA THR A 370 -15.26 -4.07 15.49
C THR A 370 -16.22 -4.51 16.58
N GLU A 371 -17.03 -5.56 16.36
CA GLU A 371 -17.99 -6.11 17.33
C GLU A 371 -18.18 -7.63 17.15
N ALA A 372 -17.24 -8.44 17.64
CA ALA A 372 -17.30 -9.89 17.44
C ALA A 372 -18.54 -10.56 18.04
N ASN A 373 -18.97 -10.13 19.24
CA ASN A 373 -20.18 -10.67 19.89
C ASN A 373 -21.43 -10.43 19.02
N LYS A 374 -21.60 -9.21 18.49
CA LYS A 374 -22.73 -8.89 17.61
C LYS A 374 -22.66 -9.69 16.30
N THR A 375 -21.47 -9.92 15.75
CA THR A 375 -21.28 -10.81 14.59
C THR A 375 -21.70 -12.24 14.88
N PHE A 376 -21.32 -12.81 16.04
CA PHE A 376 -21.68 -14.18 16.41
C PHE A 376 -23.18 -14.32 16.73
N ASP A 377 -23.79 -13.33 17.38
CA ASP A 377 -25.22 -13.33 17.65
C ASP A 377 -26.02 -13.25 16.35
N LEU A 378 -25.59 -12.39 15.40
CA LEU A 378 -26.19 -12.29 14.08
C LEU A 378 -26.05 -13.61 13.31
N MET A 379 -24.89 -14.25 13.37
CA MET A 379 -24.66 -15.58 12.79
C MET A 379 -25.68 -16.61 13.30
N VAL A 380 -25.85 -16.73 14.63
CA VAL A 380 -26.80 -17.69 15.23
C VAL A 380 -28.24 -17.36 14.86
N SER A 381 -28.61 -16.08 14.94
CA SER A 381 -29.97 -15.62 14.61
C SER A 381 -30.33 -15.98 13.18
N ARG A 382 -29.46 -15.69 12.22
CA ARG A 382 -29.71 -15.93 10.79
C ARG A 382 -29.69 -17.42 10.45
N PHE A 383 -28.80 -18.19 11.08
CA PHE A 383 -28.81 -19.63 10.93
C PHE A 383 -30.14 -20.24 11.41
N GLY A 384 -30.68 -19.76 12.54
CA GLY A 384 -31.99 -20.18 13.06
C GLY A 384 -33.17 -19.84 12.13
N THR A 385 -33.01 -18.83 11.25
CA THR A 385 -33.97 -18.46 10.19
C THR A 385 -33.59 -19.03 8.82
N SER A 386 -32.78 -20.11 8.79
CA SER A 386 -32.45 -20.87 7.57
C SER A 386 -31.61 -20.09 6.56
N GLN A 387 -30.77 -19.17 7.05
CA GLN A 387 -29.82 -18.40 6.26
C GLN A 387 -28.38 -18.76 6.67
N PRO A 388 -27.84 -19.92 6.22
CA PRO A 388 -26.55 -20.44 6.66
C PRO A 388 -25.34 -19.65 6.15
N GLN A 389 -25.53 -18.75 5.18
CA GLN A 389 -24.46 -18.01 4.51
C GLN A 389 -23.65 -17.14 5.47
N THR A 390 -24.29 -16.57 6.50
CA THR A 390 -23.58 -15.76 7.50
C THR A 390 -22.62 -16.62 8.33
N ALA A 391 -23.03 -17.83 8.72
CA ALA A 391 -22.17 -18.77 9.43
C ALA A 391 -21.04 -19.30 8.56
N ALA A 392 -21.32 -19.49 7.26
CA ALA A 392 -20.30 -19.88 6.31
C ALA A 392 -19.19 -18.82 6.22
N LEU A 393 -19.56 -17.56 6.02
CA LEU A 393 -18.59 -16.46 5.92
C LEU A 393 -17.87 -16.14 7.24
N VAL A 394 -18.52 -16.32 8.39
CA VAL A 394 -17.83 -16.24 9.70
C VAL A 394 -16.79 -17.34 9.84
N ASN A 395 -17.09 -18.57 9.40
CA ASN A 395 -16.08 -19.63 9.39
C ASN A 395 -14.86 -19.25 8.53
N ASP A 396 -15.11 -18.78 7.30
CA ASP A 396 -14.05 -18.38 6.37
C ASP A 396 -13.19 -17.26 6.93
N ALA A 397 -13.81 -16.25 7.56
CA ALA A 397 -13.11 -15.14 8.20
C ALA A 397 -12.23 -15.61 9.37
N ILE A 398 -12.71 -16.53 10.22
CA ILE A 398 -11.92 -17.14 11.30
C ILE A 398 -10.76 -17.94 10.73
N ALA A 399 -10.99 -18.73 9.67
CA ALA A 399 -9.94 -19.49 8.99
C ALA A 399 -8.87 -18.57 8.35
N ALA A 400 -9.29 -17.45 7.77
CA ALA A 400 -8.40 -16.44 7.20
C ALA A 400 -7.56 -15.72 8.26
N LEU A 401 -8.17 -15.34 9.39
CA LEU A 401 -7.45 -14.77 10.54
C LEU A 401 -6.46 -15.78 11.14
N ALA A 402 -6.87 -17.06 11.24
CA ALA A 402 -6.04 -18.14 11.76
C ALA A 402 -4.82 -18.44 10.87
N ALA A 403 -4.88 -18.15 9.56
CA ALA A 403 -3.79 -18.43 8.63
C ALA A 403 -2.47 -17.71 8.98
N TYR A 404 -2.55 -16.60 9.73
CA TYR A 404 -1.39 -15.82 10.19
C TYR A 404 -1.33 -15.68 11.72
N ALA A 405 -2.13 -16.47 12.44
CA ALA A 405 -2.15 -16.44 13.89
C ALA A 405 -0.89 -17.08 14.47
N PRO A 406 -0.32 -16.53 15.55
CA PRO A 406 0.76 -17.20 16.26
C PRO A 406 0.25 -18.51 16.88
N GLU A 407 1.09 -19.54 16.82
CA GLU A 407 0.90 -20.77 17.59
C GLU A 407 1.04 -20.47 19.09
N ALA A 408 0.20 -21.11 19.92
CA ALA A 408 0.38 -21.03 21.36
C ALA A 408 1.71 -21.71 21.76
N SER A 409 2.62 -20.95 22.37
CA SER A 409 3.92 -21.47 22.80
C SER A 409 3.76 -22.59 23.84
N GLY A 410 4.49 -23.70 23.66
CA GLY A 410 4.67 -24.74 24.68
C GLY A 410 3.95 -26.08 24.49
N ALA A 411 3.31 -26.37 23.34
CA ALA A 411 2.66 -27.67 23.10
C ALA A 411 3.52 -28.62 22.23
N ARG A 412 3.57 -29.92 22.60
CA ARG A 412 4.19 -31.01 21.81
C ARG A 412 3.27 -31.57 20.70
N VAL A 413 2.05 -31.03 20.59
CA VAL A 413 0.99 -31.39 19.62
C VAL A 413 0.53 -30.09 18.98
N ALA A 414 0.00 -30.14 17.73
CA ALA A 414 -0.51 -28.99 16.98
C ALA A 414 -1.19 -27.96 17.90
N ALA A 415 -0.49 -26.87 18.18
CA ALA A 415 -0.91 -25.92 19.19
C ALA A 415 -2.15 -25.16 18.69
N PRO A 416 -3.12 -24.86 19.56
CA PRO A 416 -4.26 -24.05 19.14
C PRO A 416 -3.77 -22.66 18.74
N LEU A 417 -4.40 -22.11 17.70
CA LEU A 417 -4.05 -20.79 17.15
C LEU A 417 -4.79 -19.70 17.91
N ARG A 418 -4.14 -18.56 18.15
CA ARG A 418 -4.74 -17.44 18.88
C ARG A 418 -4.97 -16.25 17.95
N ILE A 419 -6.23 -15.86 17.78
CA ILE A 419 -6.63 -14.65 17.06
C ILE A 419 -7.22 -13.64 18.05
N GLU A 420 -7.11 -12.35 17.76
CA GLU A 420 -7.67 -11.29 18.61
C GLU A 420 -8.90 -10.70 17.95
N LEU A 421 -10.02 -10.67 18.66
CA LEU A 421 -11.29 -10.13 18.16
C LEU A 421 -11.78 -8.99 19.08
N ALA A 422 -12.61 -8.10 18.56
CA ALA A 422 -13.11 -6.97 19.33
C ALA A 422 -14.24 -7.37 20.30
N LYS A 423 -14.18 -6.83 21.52
CA LYS A 423 -15.18 -7.03 22.58
C LYS A 423 -15.43 -5.71 23.32
N ALA A 424 -16.57 -5.07 23.10
CA ALA A 424 -17.04 -3.91 23.86
C ALA A 424 -15.99 -2.78 23.99
N GLY A 425 -15.32 -2.43 22.90
CA GLY A 425 -14.26 -1.40 22.87
C GLY A 425 -12.89 -1.86 23.39
N ALA A 426 -12.74 -3.14 23.74
CA ALA A 426 -11.47 -3.80 24.05
C ALA A 426 -11.21 -4.98 23.09
N TRP A 427 -10.13 -5.72 23.35
CA TRP A 427 -9.72 -6.89 22.58
C TRP A 427 -9.81 -8.14 23.44
N ALA A 428 -10.23 -9.25 22.85
CA ALA A 428 -10.26 -10.54 23.51
C ALA A 428 -9.71 -11.63 22.58
N THR A 429 -8.89 -12.51 23.14
CA THR A 429 -8.33 -13.65 22.42
C THR A 429 -9.41 -14.69 22.14
N ALA A 430 -9.57 -15.07 20.87
CA ALA A 430 -10.25 -16.28 20.46
C ALA A 430 -9.22 -17.40 20.20
N THR A 431 -9.51 -18.59 20.70
CA THR A 431 -8.64 -19.76 20.51
C THR A 431 -9.24 -20.67 19.44
N VAL A 432 -8.59 -20.78 18.28
CA VAL A 432 -9.02 -21.64 17.17
C VAL A 432 -8.50 -23.06 17.43
N LEU A 433 -9.43 -23.98 17.64
CA LEU A 433 -9.17 -25.38 17.98
C LEU A 433 -9.09 -26.27 16.74
N LYS A 434 -9.86 -25.94 15.69
CA LYS A 434 -9.85 -26.67 14.42
C LYS A 434 -10.12 -25.71 13.26
N LYS A 435 -9.22 -25.70 12.27
CA LYS A 435 -9.39 -24.99 10.98
C LYS A 435 -10.13 -25.93 10.02
N GLY A 436 -11.45 -25.81 9.95
CA GLY A 436 -12.28 -26.61 9.04
C GLY A 436 -12.87 -25.73 7.96
N VAL A 437 -12.30 -25.77 6.75
CA VAL A 437 -12.88 -25.06 5.59
C VAL A 437 -14.04 -25.88 5.00
N ASP A 438 -13.88 -27.21 4.92
CA ASP A 438 -14.92 -28.16 4.49
C ASP A 438 -15.50 -29.01 5.62
N GLU A 439 -14.92 -28.89 6.82
CA GLU A 439 -15.30 -29.63 8.02
C GLU A 439 -15.71 -28.68 9.16
N THR A 440 -15.94 -29.22 10.35
CA THR A 440 -16.19 -28.43 11.55
C THR A 440 -15.05 -27.45 11.84
N CYS A 441 -15.38 -26.17 11.91
CA CYS A 441 -14.55 -25.15 12.54
C CYS A 441 -14.94 -25.00 14.01
N ALA A 442 -13.97 -25.07 14.91
CA ALA A 442 -14.20 -24.96 16.34
C ALA A 442 -13.27 -23.92 16.96
N PHE A 443 -13.82 -23.03 17.79
CA PHE A 443 -13.06 -21.98 18.46
C PHE A 443 -13.69 -21.61 19.81
N THR A 444 -12.93 -20.98 20.69
CA THR A 444 -13.46 -20.36 21.91
C THR A 444 -13.35 -18.85 21.82
N PHE A 445 -14.35 -18.12 22.31
CA PHE A 445 -14.34 -16.67 22.42
C PHE A 445 -15.29 -16.23 23.54
N ASP A 446 -14.83 -15.27 24.35
CA ASP A 446 -15.60 -14.67 25.44
C ASP A 446 -16.23 -15.70 26.40
N GLY A 447 -15.42 -16.67 26.83
CA GLY A 447 -15.86 -17.75 27.72
C GLY A 447 -16.81 -18.77 27.07
N ASN A 448 -17.14 -18.62 25.79
CA ASN A 448 -17.99 -19.53 25.04
C ASN A 448 -17.17 -20.41 24.10
N SER A 449 -17.55 -21.69 23.97
CA SER A 449 -17.07 -22.55 22.88
C SER A 449 -18.06 -22.52 21.72
N TRP A 450 -17.54 -22.42 20.51
CA TRP A 450 -18.29 -22.35 19.27
C TRP A 450 -17.84 -23.47 18.33
N ALA A 451 -18.79 -24.11 17.66
CA ALA A 451 -18.51 -24.99 16.55
C ALA A 451 -19.47 -24.70 15.39
N ILE A 452 -18.93 -24.56 14.19
CA ILE A 452 -19.67 -24.42 12.93
C ILE A 452 -19.44 -25.70 12.15
N ASP A 453 -20.46 -26.55 12.11
CA ASP A 453 -20.39 -27.86 11.48
C ASP A 453 -20.68 -27.73 9.99
N ARG A 454 -19.77 -28.24 9.15
CA ARG A 454 -19.93 -28.28 7.69
C ARG A 454 -20.05 -29.72 7.20
N SER A 455 -20.87 -29.91 6.17
CA SER A 455 -20.98 -31.15 5.40
C SER A 455 -20.97 -30.80 3.92
N ASN A 456 -20.01 -31.33 3.16
CA ASN A 456 -19.80 -31.03 1.74
C ASN A 456 -19.68 -29.51 1.46
N GLY A 457 -18.97 -28.79 2.34
CA GLY A 457 -18.76 -27.34 2.23
C GLY A 457 -20.04 -26.52 2.39
N VAL A 458 -21.04 -27.02 3.12
CA VAL A 458 -22.26 -26.28 3.51
C VAL A 458 -22.43 -26.35 5.01
N VAL A 459 -22.77 -25.24 5.66
CA VAL A 459 -23.01 -25.21 7.11
C VAL A 459 -24.31 -25.94 7.44
N VAL A 460 -24.21 -26.97 8.26
CA VAL A 460 -25.33 -27.84 8.69
C VAL A 460 -25.73 -27.65 10.15
N GLY A 461 -24.86 -27.06 10.97
CA GLY A 461 -25.16 -26.81 12.37
C GLY A 461 -24.23 -25.79 13.03
N ILE A 462 -24.74 -25.18 14.10
CA ILE A 462 -23.95 -24.30 14.98
C ILE A 462 -24.14 -24.78 16.42
N ARG A 463 -23.04 -24.98 17.15
CA ARG A 463 -23.05 -25.33 18.57
C ARG A 463 -22.39 -24.23 19.40
N LYS A 464 -23.01 -23.90 20.53
CA LYS A 464 -22.47 -23.02 21.57
C LYS A 464 -22.36 -23.78 22.88
N ASN A 465 -21.20 -23.75 23.54
CA ASN A 465 -20.95 -24.38 24.85
C ASN A 465 -21.26 -25.87 24.92
N GLY A 466 -21.01 -26.61 23.84
CA GLY A 466 -21.32 -28.05 23.76
C GLY A 466 -22.81 -28.38 23.80
N GLY A 467 -23.69 -27.36 23.71
CA GLY A 467 -25.14 -27.56 23.60
C GLY A 467 -25.53 -28.25 22.29
N ALA A 468 -26.80 -28.65 22.19
CA ALA A 468 -27.36 -29.22 20.98
C ALA A 468 -27.13 -28.28 19.79
N ALA A 469 -26.81 -28.86 18.62
CA ALA A 469 -26.63 -28.07 17.41
C ALA A 469 -27.94 -27.34 17.09
N THR A 470 -27.88 -26.02 16.99
CA THR A 470 -28.91 -25.27 16.27
C THR A 470 -28.91 -25.83 14.86
N THR A 471 -30.04 -26.34 14.41
CA THR A 471 -30.29 -26.77 13.02
C THR A 471 -31.12 -25.69 12.33
N ALA A 472 -30.85 -25.42 11.06
CA ALA A 472 -31.70 -24.52 10.28
C ALA A 472 -33.15 -25.02 10.35
N LYS A 473 -34.12 -24.15 10.66
CA LYS A 473 -35.54 -24.53 10.60
C LYS A 473 -35.82 -25.05 9.19
N GLY A 474 -36.45 -26.22 9.09
CA GLY A 474 -36.57 -26.97 7.84
C GLY A 474 -36.91 -26.05 6.66
N ALA A 475 -36.03 -25.99 5.67
CA ALA A 475 -36.43 -25.50 4.37
C ALA A 475 -37.61 -26.37 3.91
N PRO A 476 -38.72 -25.80 3.40
CA PRO A 476 -39.73 -26.62 2.75
C PRO A 476 -39.02 -27.39 1.63
N ALA A 477 -39.17 -28.72 1.65
CA ALA A 477 -38.59 -29.60 0.64
C ALA A 477 -38.84 -29.00 -0.75
N ALA A 478 -37.77 -28.79 -1.51
CA ALA A 478 -37.87 -28.37 -2.89
C ALA A 478 -38.79 -29.37 -3.62
N LYS A 479 -40.00 -28.92 -3.97
CA LYS A 479 -40.90 -29.69 -4.82
C LYS A 479 -40.13 -29.91 -6.14
N PRO A 480 -40.02 -31.15 -6.65
CA PRO A 480 -39.36 -31.39 -7.93
C PRO A 480 -39.97 -30.47 -8.98
N ALA A 481 -39.13 -29.71 -9.68
CA ALA A 481 -39.58 -28.85 -10.77
C ALA A 481 -40.37 -29.72 -11.77
N ALA A 482 -41.62 -29.34 -12.03
CA ALA A 482 -42.39 -29.96 -13.10
C ALA A 482 -41.61 -29.77 -14.42
N PRO A 483 -41.52 -30.80 -15.28
CA PRO A 483 -40.79 -30.69 -16.53
C PRO A 483 -41.32 -29.51 -17.34
N ALA A 484 -40.40 -28.66 -17.79
CA ALA A 484 -40.71 -27.47 -18.55
C ALA A 484 -41.48 -27.86 -19.83
N LYS A 485 -42.65 -27.23 -20.02
CA LYS A 485 -43.42 -27.29 -21.26
C LYS A 485 -42.52 -26.76 -22.39
N PRO A 486 -42.40 -27.46 -23.54
CA PRO A 486 -41.55 -26.99 -24.64
C PRO A 486 -41.96 -25.59 -25.09
N ALA A 487 -40.97 -24.71 -25.24
CA ALA A 487 -41.18 -23.36 -25.74
C ALA A 487 -41.75 -23.42 -27.17
N ALA A 488 -42.81 -22.63 -27.42
CA ALA A 488 -43.34 -22.44 -28.75
C ALA A 488 -42.26 -21.80 -29.66
N PRO A 489 -42.17 -22.19 -30.95
CA PRO A 489 -41.16 -21.66 -31.84
C PRO A 489 -41.36 -20.16 -32.08
N ALA A 490 -40.25 -19.43 -32.10
CA ALA A 490 -40.20 -17.99 -32.32
C ALA A 490 -40.77 -17.61 -33.71
N PRO A 491 -41.50 -16.48 -33.84
CA PRO A 491 -41.99 -16.02 -35.12
C PRO A 491 -40.83 -15.58 -36.04
N ALA A 492 -40.91 -16.01 -37.30
CA ALA A 492 -39.93 -15.73 -38.34
C ALA A 492 -39.81 -14.22 -38.62
N ALA A 493 -38.58 -13.74 -38.75
CA ALA A 493 -38.27 -12.36 -39.11
C ALA A 493 -38.75 -12.03 -40.54
N PRO A 494 -39.26 -10.81 -40.81
CA PRO A 494 -39.72 -10.41 -42.13
C PRO A 494 -38.54 -10.19 -43.08
N ALA A 495 -38.66 -10.79 -44.26
CA ALA A 495 -37.69 -10.69 -45.35
C ALA A 495 -37.64 -9.26 -45.93
N THR A 496 -36.47 -8.63 -45.89
CA THR A 496 -36.15 -7.45 -46.70
C THR A 496 -36.06 -7.84 -48.17
N LYS A 497 -36.97 -7.32 -48.99
CA LYS A 497 -36.86 -7.32 -50.45
C LYS A 497 -35.87 -6.23 -50.90
N LYS A 498 -35.14 -6.56 -51.96
CA LYS A 498 -34.11 -5.76 -52.65
C LYS A 498 -34.55 -4.34 -53.00
#